data_AF-A0A1C6MIF2-F1
#
_entry.id   AF-A0A1C6MIF2-F1
#
_cell.length_a   1.000
_cell.length_b   1.000
_cell.length_c   1.000
_cell.angle_alpha   90.00
_cell.angle_beta   90.00
_cell.angle_gamma   90.00
#
_symmetry.space_group_name_H-M   'P 1'
#
loop_
_entity.id
_entity.type
_entity.pdbx_description
1 polymer ?
#
loop_
_entity_poly.entity_id
_entity_poly.type
_entity_poly.pdbx_seq_one_letter_code
_entity_poly.pdbx_strand_id
1 'polypeptide(L)'
;MPGIEPLQPSRKPTLTPATGASPTALRLVLGAQLRRMRGEAGITPEVAADRIRCSTAKISRMETGHSPCKERDAADLLELYGVTDPARTAEFIDLVRKAGQRGWWRTYADVLPDWFEPLVGLEEAAASIRTYEGHYVPGLLQTADYAYAVVRSGHALESEEITRRRVELRLRRQQLLQRRDAPKLWVLLDEAVLMRPTGGTRVMREQLAHLLEMTELPHVIVQVAPFEVTAHTSPGNGITYLRFAVEGLPDVAYIEHLTNATSVNKQESTDEYRWILDSLSAQSPSPAASRDLLWEALKRYGGGGPVV
;
A
#
# COMPACT_ATOMS: atom_id res chain seq x y z
N MET A 1 -9.85 45.56 30.33
CA MET A 1 -10.65 44.48 29.72
C MET A 1 -10.49 44.57 28.21
N PRO A 2 -9.54 43.86 27.58
CA PRO A 2 -9.42 43.87 26.13
C PRO A 2 -10.49 42.94 25.52
N GLY A 3 -11.19 43.45 24.50
CA GLY A 3 -12.31 42.76 23.85
C GLY A 3 -11.85 41.55 23.03
N ILE A 4 -12.65 40.49 23.11
CA ILE A 4 -12.48 39.27 22.32
C ILE A 4 -13.00 39.54 20.92
N GLU A 5 -12.11 39.52 19.94
CA GLU A 5 -12.43 39.53 18.52
C GLU A 5 -13.09 38.19 18.13
N PRO A 6 -14.21 38.18 17.38
CA PRO A 6 -14.87 36.94 17.01
C PRO A 6 -14.01 36.12 16.04
N LEU A 7 -13.79 34.86 16.39
CA LEU A 7 -13.16 33.83 15.56
C LEU A 7 -13.84 33.78 14.18
N GLN A 8 -13.09 34.11 13.13
CA GLN A 8 -13.56 33.90 11.75
C GLN A 8 -13.73 32.40 11.47
N PRO A 9 -14.76 32.01 10.70
CA PRO A 9 -14.98 30.61 10.37
C PRO A 9 -13.78 30.06 9.59
N SER A 10 -13.24 28.95 10.08
CA SER A 10 -12.15 28.19 9.46
C SER A 10 -12.42 27.96 7.97
N ARG A 11 -11.47 28.40 7.14
CA ARG A 11 -11.48 28.24 5.69
C ARG A 11 -11.45 26.73 5.40
N LYS A 12 -12.57 26.16 4.95
CA LYS A 12 -12.72 24.72 4.71
C LYS A 12 -11.78 24.27 3.58
N PRO A 13 -10.96 23.22 3.75
CA PRO A 13 -10.17 22.68 2.65
C PRO A 13 -11.10 22.07 1.60
N THR A 14 -11.06 22.62 0.38
CA THR A 14 -11.68 22.00 -0.79
C THR A 14 -10.74 20.88 -1.26
N LEU A 15 -11.06 19.64 -0.91
CA LEU A 15 -10.31 18.46 -1.32
C LEU A 15 -10.86 17.96 -2.65
N THR A 16 -10.50 18.65 -3.73
CA THR A 16 -10.71 18.11 -5.06
C THR A 16 -9.75 16.92 -5.24
N PRO A 17 -10.22 15.69 -5.47
CA PRO A 17 -9.32 14.60 -5.79
C PRO A 17 -8.54 15.00 -7.04
N ALA A 18 -7.22 14.82 -7.02
CA ALA A 18 -6.40 14.98 -8.21
C ALA A 18 -7.03 14.13 -9.34
N THR A 19 -7.20 14.75 -10.50
CA THR A 19 -7.80 14.12 -11.67
C THR A 19 -6.98 12.88 -12.03
N GLY A 20 -7.48 11.67 -11.74
CA GLY A 20 -6.76 10.40 -11.94
C GLY A 20 -6.58 9.49 -10.72
N ALA A 21 -7.14 9.83 -9.55
CA ALA A 21 -7.06 8.98 -8.36
C ALA A 21 -7.70 7.58 -8.55
N SER A 22 -7.02 6.52 -8.12
CA SER A 22 -7.50 5.14 -8.25
C SER A 22 -8.82 4.92 -7.49
N PRO A 23 -9.69 3.97 -7.89
CA PRO A 23 -10.92 3.68 -7.17
C PRO A 23 -10.70 3.40 -5.67
N THR A 24 -9.58 2.76 -5.32
CA THR A 24 -9.21 2.51 -3.91
C THR A 24 -8.81 3.79 -3.17
N ALA A 25 -8.07 4.70 -3.81
CA ALA A 25 -7.80 6.04 -3.26
C ALA A 25 -9.11 6.74 -2.90
N LEU A 26 -10.05 6.73 -3.84
CA LEU A 26 -11.34 7.38 -3.68
C LEU A 26 -12.15 6.73 -2.56
N ARG A 27 -12.08 5.39 -2.41
CA ARG A 27 -12.69 4.67 -1.27
C ARG A 27 -12.09 5.10 0.07
N LEU A 28 -10.77 5.28 0.17
CA LEU A 28 -10.14 5.80 1.38
C LEU A 28 -10.62 7.22 1.70
N VAL A 29 -10.66 8.11 0.70
CA VAL A 29 -11.14 9.50 0.87
C VAL A 29 -12.58 9.49 1.37
N LEU A 30 -13.43 8.68 0.73
CA LEU A 30 -14.82 8.48 1.12
C LEU A 30 -14.96 7.99 2.56
N GLY A 31 -14.24 6.93 2.91
CA GLY A 31 -14.28 6.35 4.24
C GLY A 31 -13.87 7.35 5.31
N ALA A 32 -12.76 8.07 5.09
CA ALA A 32 -12.28 9.10 6.00
C ALA A 32 -13.30 10.24 6.17
N GLN A 33 -13.93 10.67 5.08
CA GLN A 33 -14.99 11.69 5.14
C GLN A 33 -16.22 11.20 5.89
N LEU A 34 -16.71 9.97 5.64
CA LEU A 34 -17.82 9.38 6.38
C LEU A 34 -17.51 9.32 7.88
N ARG A 35 -16.32 8.82 8.25
CA ARG A 35 -15.87 8.72 9.64
C ARG A 35 -15.83 10.08 10.32
N ARG A 36 -15.28 11.10 9.64
CA ARG A 36 -15.20 12.47 10.16
C ARG A 36 -16.60 13.03 10.39
N MET A 37 -17.47 12.99 9.38
CA MET A 37 -18.84 13.52 9.49
C MET A 37 -19.64 12.80 10.57
N ARG A 38 -19.48 11.48 10.69
CA ARG A 38 -20.10 10.71 11.78
C ARG A 38 -19.63 11.18 13.16
N GLY A 39 -18.31 11.38 13.33
CA GLY A 39 -17.72 11.87 14.57
C GLY A 39 -18.16 13.29 14.92
N GLU A 40 -18.17 14.20 13.95
CA GLU A 40 -18.65 15.58 14.10
C GLU A 40 -20.14 15.63 14.49
N ALA A 41 -20.95 14.69 13.98
CA ALA A 41 -22.35 14.56 14.35
C ALA A 41 -22.58 13.85 15.71
N GLY A 42 -21.53 13.36 16.38
CA GLY A 42 -21.64 12.62 17.64
C GLY A 42 -22.31 11.25 17.51
N ILE A 43 -22.30 10.66 16.30
CA ILE A 43 -23.04 9.44 15.99
C ILE A 43 -22.15 8.21 16.17
N THR A 44 -22.65 7.17 16.84
CA THR A 44 -21.90 5.94 17.03
C THR A 44 -21.94 5.05 15.77
N PRO A 45 -20.94 4.17 15.57
CA PRO A 45 -20.96 3.21 14.47
C PRO A 45 -22.21 2.32 14.45
N GLU A 46 -22.78 1.99 15.61
CA GLU A 46 -23.99 1.17 15.77
C GLU A 46 -25.21 1.90 15.20
N VAL A 47 -25.39 3.18 15.57
CA VAL A 47 -26.49 4.00 15.05
C VAL A 47 -26.38 4.17 13.53
N ALA A 48 -25.17 4.38 13.01
CA ALA A 48 -24.93 4.43 11.57
C ALA A 48 -25.27 3.10 10.88
N ALA A 49 -24.93 1.97 11.51
CA ALA A 49 -25.21 0.63 11.00
C ALA A 49 -26.71 0.35 10.91
N ASP A 50 -27.47 0.77 11.93
CA ASP A 50 -28.93 0.63 11.97
C ASP A 50 -29.61 1.42 10.85
N ARG A 51 -29.16 2.67 10.60
CA ARG A 51 -29.74 3.55 9.55
C ARG A 51 -29.73 2.92 8.16
N ILE A 52 -28.66 2.19 7.82
CA ILE A 52 -28.51 1.52 6.53
C ILE A 52 -28.73 0.00 6.60
N ARG A 53 -29.22 -0.51 7.73
CA ARG A 53 -29.52 -1.93 7.99
C ARG A 53 -28.33 -2.85 7.68
N CYS A 54 -27.18 -2.58 8.29
CA CYS A 54 -25.99 -3.41 8.17
C CYS A 54 -25.32 -3.71 9.52
N SER A 55 -24.22 -4.45 9.50
CA SER A 55 -23.41 -4.67 10.70
C SER A 55 -22.48 -3.48 10.98
N THR A 56 -22.15 -3.27 12.26
CA THR A 56 -21.12 -2.32 12.70
C THR A 56 -19.77 -2.58 12.02
N ALA A 57 -19.45 -3.85 11.78
CA ALA A 57 -18.26 -4.25 11.03
C ALA A 57 -18.26 -3.74 9.58
N LYS A 58 -19.43 -3.65 8.92
CA LYS A 58 -19.53 -3.04 7.58
C LYS A 58 -19.29 -1.53 7.65
N ILE A 59 -19.83 -0.81 8.65
CA ILE A 59 -19.53 0.62 8.86
C ILE A 59 -18.03 0.84 9.00
N SER A 60 -17.37 0.08 9.88
CA SER A 60 -15.92 0.17 10.08
C SER A 60 -15.13 -0.08 8.78
N ARG A 61 -15.50 -1.11 7.99
CA ARG A 61 -14.85 -1.38 6.71
C ARG A 61 -15.09 -0.30 5.65
N MET A 62 -16.27 0.31 5.61
CA MET A 62 -16.53 1.44 4.72
C MET A 62 -15.72 2.67 5.13
N GLU A 63 -15.68 3.00 6.43
CA GLU A 63 -14.92 4.13 6.97
C GLU A 63 -13.41 3.99 6.81
N THR A 64 -12.93 2.77 6.66
CA THR A 64 -11.51 2.46 6.40
C THR A 64 -11.23 2.17 4.92
N GLY A 65 -12.21 2.36 4.03
CA GLY A 65 -12.06 2.17 2.57
C GLY A 65 -11.95 0.72 2.08
N HIS A 66 -12.08 -0.27 2.97
CA HIS A 66 -12.02 -1.71 2.67
C HIS A 66 -13.30 -2.27 2.02
N SER A 67 -14.43 -1.59 2.17
CA SER A 67 -15.69 -2.00 1.56
C SER A 67 -16.29 -0.84 0.75
N PRO A 68 -16.81 -1.12 -0.45
CA PRO A 68 -17.47 -0.10 -1.24
C PRO A 68 -18.72 0.40 -0.51
N CYS A 69 -18.94 1.72 -0.57
CA CYS A 69 -20.19 2.32 -0.16
C CYS A 69 -21.15 2.34 -1.37
N LYS A 70 -22.42 1.98 -1.16
CA LYS A 70 -23.45 2.12 -2.22
C LYS A 70 -23.97 3.55 -2.22
N GLU A 71 -24.35 4.08 -3.38
CA GLU A 71 -24.90 5.44 -3.50
C GLU A 71 -26.08 5.66 -2.53
N ARG A 72 -26.97 4.65 -2.41
CA ARG A 72 -28.08 4.67 -1.43
C ARG A 72 -27.58 4.77 0.02
N ASP A 73 -26.66 3.88 0.41
CA ASP A 73 -26.13 3.83 1.78
C ASP A 73 -25.44 5.18 2.11
N ALA A 74 -24.71 5.75 1.15
CA ALA A 74 -24.07 7.06 1.31
C ALA A 74 -25.09 8.18 1.52
N ALA A 75 -26.17 8.23 0.73
CA ALA A 75 -27.22 9.23 0.89
C ALA A 75 -27.91 9.13 2.26
N ASP A 76 -28.26 7.91 2.69
CA ASP A 76 -28.88 7.65 3.99
C ASP A 76 -27.96 8.05 5.17
N LEU A 77 -26.64 7.83 5.04
CA LEU A 77 -25.66 8.25 6.05
C LEU A 77 -25.40 9.76 6.06
N LEU A 78 -25.33 10.40 4.89
CA LEU A 78 -25.15 11.86 4.80
C LEU A 78 -26.31 12.61 5.46
N GLU A 79 -27.54 12.17 5.22
CA GLU A 79 -28.73 12.71 5.89
C GLU A 79 -28.64 12.52 7.41
N LEU A 80 -28.30 11.30 7.86
CA LEU A 80 -28.10 11.00 9.28
C LEU A 80 -27.04 11.89 9.94
N TYR A 81 -25.95 12.21 9.21
CA TYR A 81 -24.86 13.05 9.70
C TYR A 81 -25.16 14.56 9.58
N GLY A 82 -26.37 14.94 9.16
CA GLY A 82 -26.80 16.34 9.06
C GLY A 82 -26.29 17.09 7.83
N VAL A 83 -25.86 16.38 6.78
CA VAL A 83 -25.48 16.99 5.50
C VAL A 83 -26.74 17.30 4.68
N THR A 84 -27.22 18.54 4.79
CA THR A 84 -28.48 18.98 4.16
C THR A 84 -28.31 19.73 2.84
N ASP A 85 -27.09 20.14 2.49
CA ASP A 85 -26.79 20.83 1.23
C ASP A 85 -26.87 19.86 0.04
N PRO A 86 -27.84 20.04 -0.89
CA PRO A 86 -28.00 19.15 -2.04
C PRO A 86 -26.79 19.11 -2.96
N ALA A 87 -26.05 20.21 -3.11
CA ALA A 87 -24.87 20.27 -3.98
C ALA A 87 -23.75 19.40 -3.40
N ARG A 88 -23.52 19.50 -2.09
CA ARG A 88 -22.54 18.69 -1.36
C ARG A 88 -22.89 17.20 -1.38
N THR A 89 -24.17 16.86 -1.22
CA THR A 89 -24.64 15.47 -1.34
C THR A 89 -24.40 14.93 -2.75
N ALA A 90 -24.74 15.70 -3.79
CA ALA A 90 -24.51 15.28 -5.17
C ALA A 90 -23.01 15.05 -5.48
N GLU A 91 -22.13 15.95 -5.02
CA GLU A 91 -20.68 15.81 -5.17
C GLU A 91 -20.17 14.52 -4.50
N PHE A 92 -20.63 14.24 -3.28
CA PHE A 92 -20.24 13.03 -2.55
C PHE A 92 -20.74 11.76 -3.23
N ILE A 93 -21.96 11.75 -3.76
CA ILE A 93 -22.51 10.62 -4.51
C ILE A 93 -21.75 10.39 -5.82
N ASP A 94 -21.33 11.44 -6.51
CA ASP A 94 -20.46 11.29 -7.68
C ASP A 94 -19.10 10.67 -7.31
N LEU A 95 -18.54 11.05 -6.15
CA LEU A 95 -17.35 10.42 -5.60
C LEU A 95 -17.57 8.94 -5.30
N VAL A 96 -18.73 8.56 -4.72
CA VAL A 96 -19.11 7.16 -4.48
C VAL A 96 -19.13 6.37 -5.78
N ARG A 97 -19.71 6.95 -6.82
CA ARG A 97 -19.78 6.33 -8.14
C ARG A 97 -18.40 6.10 -8.75
N LYS A 98 -17.51 7.10 -8.65
CA LYS A 98 -16.12 7.00 -9.10
C LYS A 98 -15.32 5.97 -8.30
N ALA A 99 -15.49 5.93 -6.97
CA ALA A 99 -14.87 4.93 -6.10
C ALA A 99 -15.39 3.49 -6.33
N GLY A 100 -16.62 3.37 -6.85
CA GLY A 100 -17.21 2.11 -7.29
C GLY A 100 -16.77 1.64 -8.67
N GLN A 101 -16.01 2.46 -9.42
CA GLN A 101 -15.49 2.05 -10.74
C GLN A 101 -14.50 0.90 -10.62
N ARG A 102 -14.44 0.09 -11.69
CA ARG A 102 -13.71 -1.17 -11.70
C ARG A 102 -12.23 -0.91 -11.94
N GLY A 103 -11.38 -1.29 -10.98
CA GLY A 103 -9.94 -1.34 -11.19
C GLY A 103 -9.55 -2.42 -12.21
N TRP A 104 -8.41 -2.25 -12.87
CA TRP A 104 -7.90 -3.18 -13.88
C TRP A 104 -7.64 -4.58 -13.33
N TRP A 105 -7.32 -4.68 -12.03
CA TRP A 105 -7.00 -5.94 -11.35
C TRP A 105 -8.18 -6.92 -11.29
N ARG A 106 -9.41 -6.46 -11.55
CA ARG A 106 -10.60 -7.31 -11.56
C ARG A 106 -10.54 -8.40 -12.62
N THR A 107 -9.77 -8.23 -13.70
CA THR A 107 -9.54 -9.32 -14.68
C THR A 107 -8.79 -10.50 -14.07
N TYR A 108 -8.18 -10.31 -12.90
CA TYR A 108 -7.45 -11.31 -12.12
C TYR A 108 -8.18 -11.70 -10.83
N ALA A 109 -9.49 -11.40 -10.68
CA ALA A 109 -10.26 -11.69 -9.46
C ALA A 109 -10.28 -13.17 -9.06
N ASP A 110 -10.02 -14.08 -10.00
CA ASP A 110 -9.86 -15.52 -9.77
C ASP A 110 -8.53 -15.91 -9.12
N VAL A 111 -7.51 -15.04 -9.23
CA VAL A 111 -6.15 -15.30 -8.72
C VAL A 111 -5.63 -14.24 -7.75
N LEU A 112 -6.41 -13.17 -7.53
CA LEU A 112 -6.12 -12.07 -6.62
C LEU A 112 -6.87 -12.31 -5.30
N PRO A 113 -6.18 -12.63 -4.20
CA PRO A 113 -6.84 -12.79 -2.92
C PRO A 113 -7.54 -11.50 -2.47
N ASP A 114 -8.73 -11.63 -1.88
CA ASP A 114 -9.53 -10.50 -1.37
C ASP A 114 -8.73 -9.60 -0.41
N TRP A 115 -7.82 -10.19 0.37
CA TRP A 115 -6.99 -9.42 1.29
C TRP A 115 -5.94 -8.58 0.57
N PHE A 116 -5.43 -9.01 -0.59
CA PHE A 116 -4.38 -8.34 -1.37
C PHE A 116 -4.91 -7.27 -2.33
N GLU A 117 -6.17 -7.41 -2.79
CA GLU A 117 -6.82 -6.44 -3.68
C GLU A 117 -6.71 -4.97 -3.19
N PRO A 118 -6.96 -4.66 -1.90
CA PRO A 118 -6.79 -3.30 -1.37
C PRO A 118 -5.38 -2.75 -1.63
N LEU A 119 -4.33 -3.52 -1.38
CA LEU A 119 -2.94 -3.05 -1.54
C LEU A 119 -2.68 -2.58 -2.98
N VAL A 120 -3.10 -3.34 -3.99
CA VAL A 120 -2.91 -2.97 -5.41
C VAL A 120 -3.47 -1.59 -5.71
N GLY A 121 -4.67 -1.30 -5.22
CA GLY A 121 -5.27 0.02 -5.44
C GLY A 121 -4.69 1.13 -4.55
N LEU A 122 -4.17 0.79 -3.38
CA LEU A 122 -3.45 1.73 -2.51
C LEU A 122 -2.11 2.13 -3.14
N GLU A 123 -1.37 1.19 -3.71
CA GLU A 123 -0.12 1.45 -4.43
C GLU A 123 -0.34 2.42 -5.59
N GLU A 124 -1.41 2.25 -6.38
CA GLU A 124 -1.75 3.19 -7.47
C GLU A 124 -2.10 4.60 -7.01
N ALA A 125 -2.53 4.75 -5.76
CA ALA A 125 -2.95 6.00 -5.16
C ALA A 125 -1.81 6.72 -4.43
N ALA A 126 -0.77 5.99 -4.07
CA ALA A 126 0.30 6.47 -3.21
C ALA A 126 1.14 7.52 -3.95
N ALA A 127 1.54 8.56 -3.22
CA ALA A 127 2.58 9.49 -3.65
C ALA A 127 3.98 8.97 -3.28
N SER A 128 4.06 8.20 -2.19
CA SER A 128 5.26 7.48 -1.81
C SER A 128 4.91 6.14 -1.17
N ILE A 129 5.73 5.14 -1.48
CA ILE A 129 5.66 3.78 -0.95
C ILE A 129 7.00 3.50 -0.29
N ARG A 130 6.99 3.14 0.98
CA ARG A 130 8.17 2.63 1.68
C ARG A 130 7.91 1.21 2.13
N THR A 131 8.80 0.29 1.81
CA THR A 131 8.63 -1.11 2.16
C THR A 131 9.86 -1.66 2.85
N TYR A 132 9.64 -2.50 3.86
CA TYR A 132 10.64 -3.42 4.39
C TYR A 132 10.26 -4.84 3.99
N GLU A 133 11.22 -5.57 3.44
CA GLU A 133 11.05 -6.97 3.08
C GLU A 133 12.17 -7.83 3.67
N GLY A 134 11.79 -8.76 4.53
CA GLY A 134 12.69 -9.69 5.18
C GLY A 134 12.85 -11.03 4.47
N HIS A 135 11.96 -11.35 3.52
CA HIS A 135 11.86 -12.70 2.95
C HIS A 135 12.14 -12.76 1.43
N TYR A 136 11.49 -11.91 0.65
CA TYR A 136 11.62 -11.86 -0.81
C TYR A 136 11.84 -10.43 -1.30
N VAL A 137 12.35 -10.27 -2.52
CA VAL A 137 12.32 -8.95 -3.19
C VAL A 137 10.85 -8.50 -3.32
N PRO A 138 10.48 -7.23 -3.04
CA PRO A 138 9.09 -6.78 -3.12
C PRO A 138 8.56 -6.91 -4.55
N GLY A 139 7.28 -7.27 -4.69
CA GLY A 139 6.67 -7.57 -5.99
C GLY A 139 6.73 -6.43 -7.02
N LEU A 140 6.96 -5.18 -6.60
CA LEU A 140 7.18 -4.04 -7.50
C LEU A 140 8.56 -4.03 -8.19
N LEU A 141 9.51 -4.84 -7.70
CA LEU A 141 10.88 -4.93 -8.21
C LEU A 141 11.27 -6.36 -8.63
N GLN A 142 10.31 -7.27 -8.82
CA GLN A 142 10.59 -8.66 -9.18
C GLN A 142 10.71 -8.85 -10.70
N THR A 143 11.65 -9.67 -11.16
CA THR A 143 11.65 -10.20 -12.54
C THR A 143 10.57 -11.27 -12.69
N ALA A 144 10.21 -11.60 -13.93
CA ALA A 144 9.20 -12.63 -14.21
C ALA A 144 9.57 -14.01 -13.63
N ASP A 145 10.82 -14.45 -13.83
CA ASP A 145 11.33 -15.73 -13.34
C ASP A 145 11.39 -15.76 -11.80
N TYR A 146 11.80 -14.66 -11.16
CA TYR A 146 11.81 -14.56 -9.71
C TYR A 146 10.39 -14.57 -9.13
N ALA A 147 9.47 -13.80 -9.73
CA ALA A 147 8.06 -13.79 -9.35
C ALA A 147 7.44 -15.18 -9.49
N TYR A 148 7.76 -15.91 -10.56
CA TYR A 148 7.32 -17.30 -10.75
C TYR A 148 7.81 -18.20 -9.61
N ALA A 149 9.11 -18.11 -9.26
CA ALA A 149 9.68 -18.89 -8.18
C ALA A 149 9.01 -18.60 -6.81
N VAL A 150 8.73 -17.33 -6.52
CA VAL A 150 8.03 -16.91 -5.29
C VAL A 150 6.58 -17.41 -5.26
N VAL A 151 5.85 -17.35 -6.38
CA VAL A 151 4.48 -17.87 -6.45
C VAL A 151 4.47 -19.38 -6.23
N ARG A 152 5.38 -20.10 -6.89
CA ARG A 152 5.49 -21.55 -6.75
C ARG A 152 5.89 -22.00 -5.35
N SER A 153 6.73 -21.23 -4.64
CA SER A 153 7.15 -21.60 -3.28
C SER A 153 5.99 -21.52 -2.27
N GLY A 154 5.10 -20.53 -2.41
CA GLY A 154 3.90 -20.40 -1.56
C GLY A 154 2.74 -21.32 -1.96
N HIS A 155 2.73 -21.81 -3.20
CA HIS A 155 1.59 -22.51 -3.79
C HIS A 155 2.00 -23.72 -4.64
N ALA A 156 2.76 -24.66 -4.05
CA ALA A 156 3.31 -25.80 -4.79
C ALA A 156 2.26 -26.66 -5.52
N LEU A 157 1.01 -26.69 -5.04
CA LEU A 157 -0.10 -27.46 -5.61
C LEU A 157 -0.97 -26.69 -6.61
N GLU A 158 -0.70 -25.39 -6.86
CA GLU A 158 -1.46 -24.61 -7.84
C GLU A 158 -1.14 -25.03 -9.29
N SER A 159 -2.15 -24.88 -10.16
CA SER A 159 -1.98 -25.16 -11.58
C SER A 159 -1.00 -24.17 -12.22
N GLU A 160 -0.36 -24.59 -13.31
CA GLU A 160 0.53 -23.74 -14.10
C GLU A 160 -0.20 -22.49 -14.64
N GLU A 161 -1.47 -22.63 -15.02
CA GLU A 161 -2.30 -21.52 -15.49
C GLU A 161 -2.50 -20.45 -14.41
N ILE A 162 -2.88 -20.86 -13.19
CA ILE A 162 -3.07 -19.95 -12.04
C ILE A 162 -1.74 -19.26 -11.70
N THR A 163 -0.65 -20.02 -11.67
CA THR A 163 0.70 -19.50 -11.40
C THR A 163 1.06 -18.40 -12.40
N ARG A 164 0.88 -18.63 -13.71
CA ARG A 164 1.17 -17.64 -14.75
C ARG A 164 0.31 -16.39 -14.63
N ARG A 165 -0.99 -16.54 -14.35
CA ARG A 165 -1.88 -15.38 -14.14
C ARG A 165 -1.48 -14.54 -12.92
N ARG A 166 -1.01 -15.18 -11.83
CA ARG A 166 -0.46 -14.48 -10.65
C ARG A 166 0.85 -13.74 -10.96
N VAL A 167 1.70 -14.28 -11.83
CA VAL A 167 2.91 -13.61 -12.31
C VAL A 167 2.55 -12.42 -13.20
N GLU A 168 1.61 -12.61 -14.14
CA GLU A 168 1.12 -11.55 -15.02
C GLU A 168 0.54 -10.38 -14.23
N LEU A 169 -0.29 -10.66 -13.22
CA LEU A 169 -0.81 -9.65 -12.30
C LEU A 169 0.32 -8.83 -11.65
N ARG A 170 1.38 -9.47 -11.16
CA ARG A 170 2.53 -8.80 -10.54
C ARG A 170 3.27 -7.92 -11.55
N LEU A 171 3.56 -8.43 -12.74
CA LEU A 171 4.26 -7.66 -13.78
C LEU A 171 3.43 -6.48 -14.28
N ARG A 172 2.11 -6.65 -14.41
CA ARG A 172 1.21 -5.55 -14.75
C ARG A 172 1.20 -4.47 -13.68
N ARG A 173 1.22 -4.86 -12.40
CA ARG A 173 1.29 -3.93 -11.27
C ARG A 173 2.57 -3.08 -11.28
N GLN A 174 3.70 -3.65 -11.73
CA GLN A 174 4.98 -2.93 -11.84
C GLN A 174 4.96 -1.76 -12.83
N GLN A 175 4.03 -1.77 -13.80
CA GLN A 175 3.84 -0.64 -14.74
C GLN A 175 3.56 0.68 -14.00
N LEU A 176 3.11 0.62 -12.74
CA LEU A 176 3.01 1.77 -11.84
C LEU A 176 4.29 2.61 -11.80
N LEU A 177 5.46 1.97 -11.77
CA LEU A 177 6.76 2.65 -11.68
C LEU A 177 7.19 3.33 -12.99
N GLN A 178 6.51 3.05 -14.10
CA GLN A 178 6.80 3.66 -15.41
C GLN A 178 5.91 4.88 -15.70
N ARG A 179 4.96 5.19 -14.83
CA ARG A 179 4.06 6.35 -14.98
C ARG A 179 4.81 7.66 -14.78
N ARG A 180 4.31 8.73 -15.41
CA ARG A 180 4.84 10.10 -15.19
C ARG A 180 4.67 10.58 -13.75
N ASP A 181 3.60 10.14 -13.11
CA ASP A 181 3.26 10.40 -11.72
C ASP A 181 3.55 9.19 -10.81
N ALA A 182 4.58 8.40 -11.15
CA ALA A 182 4.96 7.23 -10.36
C ALA A 182 5.25 7.61 -8.90
N PRO A 183 4.86 6.75 -7.93
CA PRO A 183 5.19 6.96 -6.53
C PRO A 183 6.70 6.92 -6.31
N LYS A 184 7.18 7.69 -5.33
CA LYS A 184 8.53 7.49 -4.79
C LYS A 184 8.56 6.16 -4.06
N LEU A 185 9.30 5.18 -4.58
CA LEU A 185 9.46 3.87 -3.97
C LEU A 185 10.77 3.81 -3.19
N TRP A 186 10.71 3.44 -1.92
CA TRP A 186 11.88 3.18 -1.08
C TRP A 186 11.79 1.80 -0.46
N VAL A 187 12.67 0.91 -0.89
CA VAL A 187 12.76 -0.46 -0.40
C VAL A 187 13.91 -0.60 0.58
N LEU A 188 13.63 -1.18 1.74
CA LEU A 188 14.59 -1.69 2.72
C LEU A 188 14.57 -3.22 2.62
N LEU A 189 15.62 -3.81 2.03
CA LEU A 189 15.78 -5.26 1.91
C LEU A 189 16.63 -5.77 3.06
N ASP A 190 16.15 -6.75 3.81
CA ASP A 190 17.03 -7.51 4.71
C ASP A 190 18.09 -8.25 3.89
N GLU A 191 19.33 -8.28 4.38
CA GLU A 191 20.44 -8.99 3.75
C GLU A 191 20.11 -10.47 3.46
N ALA A 192 19.27 -11.12 4.26
CA ALA A 192 18.82 -12.49 4.03
C ALA A 192 18.15 -12.67 2.66
N VAL A 193 17.49 -11.63 2.12
CA VAL A 193 16.89 -11.68 0.79
C VAL A 193 17.96 -11.90 -0.28
N LEU A 194 19.15 -11.31 -0.11
CA LEU A 194 20.28 -11.43 -1.03
C LEU A 194 21.02 -12.77 -0.88
N MET A 195 20.84 -13.47 0.23
CA MET A 195 21.49 -14.75 0.53
C MET A 195 20.70 -15.96 0.01
N ARG A 196 19.36 -15.84 -0.07
CA ARG A 196 18.48 -16.95 -0.48
C ARG A 196 18.48 -17.10 -2.01
N PRO A 197 18.87 -18.26 -2.57
CA PRO A 197 18.86 -18.50 -4.02
C PRO A 197 17.44 -18.78 -4.54
N THR A 198 16.51 -17.83 -4.37
CA THR A 198 15.12 -17.96 -4.81
C THR A 198 15.06 -18.17 -6.33
N GLY A 199 14.46 -19.27 -6.76
CA GLY A 199 14.44 -19.68 -8.18
C GLY A 199 15.78 -20.25 -8.69
N GLY A 200 16.77 -20.43 -7.81
CA GLY A 200 18.12 -20.87 -8.13
C GLY A 200 19.07 -19.74 -8.51
N THR A 201 20.36 -20.08 -8.62
CA THR A 201 21.46 -19.13 -8.87
C THR A 201 21.24 -18.23 -10.08
N ARG A 202 20.77 -18.79 -11.21
CA ARG A 202 20.52 -18.02 -12.44
C ARG A 202 19.45 -16.95 -12.22
N VAL A 203 18.30 -17.34 -11.66
CA VAL A 203 17.16 -16.45 -11.44
C VAL A 203 17.51 -15.36 -10.43
N MET A 204 18.20 -15.72 -9.34
CA MET A 204 18.62 -14.74 -8.34
C MET A 204 19.64 -13.76 -8.90
N ARG A 205 20.58 -14.22 -9.75
CA ARG A 205 21.52 -13.33 -10.44
C ARG A 205 20.80 -12.32 -11.34
N GLU A 206 19.85 -12.78 -12.14
CA GLU A 206 19.03 -11.90 -12.99
C GLU A 206 18.21 -10.91 -12.15
N GLN A 207 17.66 -11.35 -11.03
CA GLN A 207 16.94 -10.49 -10.08
C GLN A 207 17.83 -9.39 -9.47
N LEU A 208 19.06 -9.71 -9.09
CA LEU A 208 20.01 -8.74 -8.55
C LEU A 208 20.46 -7.73 -9.60
N ALA A 209 20.70 -8.18 -10.84
CA ALA A 209 20.99 -7.28 -11.95
C ALA A 209 19.83 -6.32 -12.20
N HIS A 210 18.60 -6.82 -12.17
CA HIS A 210 17.40 -6.00 -12.29
C HIS A 210 17.27 -4.97 -11.14
N LEU A 211 17.58 -5.34 -9.89
CA LEU A 211 17.58 -4.37 -8.79
C LEU A 211 18.57 -3.23 -9.02
N LEU A 212 19.76 -3.52 -9.53
CA LEU A 212 20.75 -2.49 -9.89
C LEU A 212 20.19 -1.56 -10.99
N GLU A 213 19.54 -2.08 -12.01
CA GLU A 213 18.87 -1.27 -13.05
C GLU A 213 17.77 -0.38 -12.44
N MET A 214 16.97 -0.93 -11.52
CA MET A 214 15.89 -0.19 -10.88
C MET A 214 16.40 0.97 -10.01
N THR A 215 17.59 0.85 -9.40
CA THR A 215 18.20 1.96 -8.66
C THR A 215 18.69 3.12 -9.54
N GLU A 216 18.71 2.97 -10.87
CA GLU A 216 18.97 4.09 -11.79
C GLU A 216 17.75 5.01 -11.95
N LEU A 217 16.55 4.56 -11.57
CA LEU A 217 15.35 5.39 -11.62
C LEU A 217 15.36 6.41 -10.47
N PRO A 218 15.15 7.72 -10.75
CA PRO A 218 15.30 8.78 -9.74
C PRO A 218 14.25 8.71 -8.61
N HIS A 219 13.15 7.99 -8.82
CA HIS A 219 12.08 7.78 -7.84
C HIS A 219 12.15 6.42 -7.14
N VAL A 220 13.19 5.61 -7.36
CA VAL A 220 13.38 4.29 -6.74
C VAL A 220 14.66 4.28 -5.91
N ILE A 221 14.52 3.97 -4.62
CA ILE A 221 15.63 3.77 -3.68
C ILE A 221 15.58 2.33 -3.20
N VAL A 222 16.71 1.63 -3.29
CA VAL A 222 16.90 0.32 -2.65
C VAL A 222 18.04 0.44 -1.65
N GLN A 223 17.74 0.16 -0.39
CA GLN A 223 18.70 0.05 0.69
C GLN A 223 18.73 -1.39 1.19
N VAL A 224 19.92 -1.88 1.50
CA VAL A 224 20.13 -3.21 2.10
C VAL A 224 20.36 -2.99 3.58
N ALA A 225 19.60 -3.69 4.43
CA ALA A 225 19.76 -3.73 5.87
C ALA A 225 20.62 -4.96 6.24
N PRO A 226 21.89 -4.77 6.63
CA PRO A 226 22.78 -5.86 7.01
C PRO A 226 22.30 -6.59 8.27
N PHE A 227 22.76 -7.82 8.46
CA PHE A 227 22.42 -8.61 9.66
C PHE A 227 22.79 -7.93 10.97
N GLU A 228 23.89 -7.17 11.02
CA GLU A 228 24.28 -6.42 12.22
C GLU A 228 23.22 -5.38 12.61
N VAL A 229 22.49 -4.85 11.63
CA VAL A 229 21.38 -3.92 11.87
C VAL A 229 20.10 -4.68 12.21
N THR A 230 19.73 -5.68 11.41
CA THR A 230 18.45 -6.37 11.59
C THR A 230 18.41 -7.28 12.81
N ALA A 231 19.57 -7.75 13.30
CA ALA A 231 19.65 -8.45 14.59
C ALA A 231 19.14 -7.61 15.78
N HIS A 232 19.21 -6.28 15.69
CA HIS A 232 18.80 -5.36 16.75
C HIS A 232 17.49 -4.63 16.44
N THR A 233 17.16 -4.44 15.16
CA THR A 233 15.98 -3.70 14.71
C THR A 233 15.43 -4.36 13.44
N SER A 234 14.81 -5.53 13.58
CA SER A 234 14.07 -6.17 12.48
C SER A 234 12.57 -6.14 12.74
N PRO A 235 11.77 -5.58 11.81
CA PRO A 235 10.35 -5.86 11.78
C PRO A 235 10.11 -7.36 11.62
N GLY A 236 9.31 -7.96 12.51
CA GLY A 236 9.01 -9.40 12.42
C GLY A 236 8.23 -9.81 11.16
N ASN A 237 7.58 -8.86 10.49
CA ASN A 237 6.86 -9.05 9.21
C ASN A 237 7.30 -7.99 8.19
N GLY A 238 7.07 -8.26 6.91
CA GLY A 238 7.16 -7.24 5.87
C GLY A 238 6.18 -6.10 6.14
N ILE A 239 6.59 -4.87 5.84
CA ILE A 239 5.77 -3.67 6.03
C ILE A 239 5.71 -2.94 4.70
N THR A 240 4.51 -2.59 4.23
CA THR A 240 4.33 -1.61 3.16
C THR A 240 3.64 -0.37 3.71
N TYR A 241 4.38 0.73 3.81
CA TYR A 241 3.91 2.02 4.28
C TYR A 241 3.60 2.94 3.10
N LEU A 242 2.35 3.37 2.98
CA LEU A 242 1.85 4.17 1.88
C LEU A 242 1.45 5.56 2.40
N ARG A 243 1.91 6.59 1.70
CA ARG A 243 1.50 7.98 1.92
C ARG A 243 0.86 8.52 0.65
N PHE A 244 -0.20 9.29 0.83
CA PHE A 244 -0.99 9.85 -0.26
C PHE A 244 -0.75 11.35 -0.40
N ALA A 245 -0.82 11.87 -1.63
CA ALA A 245 -0.72 13.31 -1.87
C ALA A 245 -2.00 14.08 -1.48
N VAL A 246 -3.11 13.37 -1.27
CA VAL A 246 -4.40 13.98 -0.91
C VAL A 246 -4.36 14.38 0.56
N GLU A 247 -4.48 15.68 0.81
CA GLU A 247 -4.53 16.24 2.15
C GLU A 247 -5.70 15.64 2.96
N GLY A 248 -5.44 15.31 4.23
CA GLY A 248 -6.42 14.71 5.13
C GLY A 248 -6.64 13.20 4.95
N LEU A 249 -5.98 12.54 3.99
CA LEU A 249 -5.88 11.08 4.00
C LEU A 249 -4.84 10.62 5.03
N PRO A 250 -5.18 9.66 5.92
CA PRO A 250 -4.18 9.06 6.79
C PRO A 250 -3.19 8.23 5.97
N ASP A 251 -1.94 8.19 6.43
CA ASP A 251 -0.97 7.21 5.96
C ASP A 251 -1.48 5.79 6.28
N VAL A 252 -1.04 4.80 5.50
CA VAL A 252 -1.46 3.40 5.68
C VAL A 252 -0.22 2.53 5.84
N ALA A 253 -0.15 1.78 6.93
CA ALA A 253 0.77 0.65 7.05
C ALA A 253 0.02 -0.64 6.73
N TYR A 254 0.53 -1.41 5.80
CA TYR A 254 -0.05 -2.66 5.32
C TYR A 254 0.92 -3.81 5.60
N ILE A 255 0.45 -4.81 6.33
CA ILE A 255 1.23 -5.93 6.83
C ILE A 255 0.61 -7.21 6.28
N GLU A 256 1.35 -7.90 5.42
CA GLU A 256 0.93 -9.18 4.84
C GLU A 256 1.20 -10.33 5.80
N HIS A 257 0.22 -11.21 5.94
CA HIS A 257 0.33 -12.50 6.62
C HIS A 257 0.08 -13.62 5.61
N LEU A 258 0.25 -14.87 6.03
CA LEU A 258 0.11 -16.03 5.13
C LEU A 258 -1.24 -16.09 4.39
N THR A 259 -2.34 -15.75 5.05
CA THR A 259 -3.71 -15.91 4.53
C THR A 259 -4.56 -14.66 4.61
N ASN A 260 -4.02 -13.58 5.15
CA ASN A 260 -4.72 -12.32 5.36
C ASN A 260 -3.72 -11.16 5.37
N ALA A 261 -4.22 -9.94 5.55
CA ALA A 261 -3.39 -8.78 5.79
C ALA A 261 -4.01 -7.88 6.84
N THR A 262 -3.16 -7.13 7.52
CA THR A 262 -3.56 -6.07 8.45
C THR A 262 -3.30 -4.72 7.82
N SER A 263 -4.33 -3.88 7.74
CA SER A 263 -4.19 -2.48 7.35
C SER A 263 -4.36 -1.59 8.58
N VAL A 264 -3.35 -0.76 8.84
CA VAL A 264 -3.32 0.21 9.94
C VAL A 264 -3.37 1.61 9.35
N ASN A 265 -4.35 2.41 9.77
CA ASN A 265 -4.59 3.77 9.26
C ASN A 265 -4.97 4.76 10.37
N LYS A 266 -4.80 4.39 11.64
CA LYS A 266 -4.88 5.30 12.78
C LYS A 266 -3.54 5.99 12.94
N GLN A 267 -3.53 7.31 13.02
CA GLN A 267 -2.30 8.11 13.02
C GLN A 267 -1.25 7.62 14.04
N GLU A 268 -1.65 7.49 15.31
CA GLU A 268 -0.77 7.02 16.40
C GLU A 268 -0.15 5.66 16.08
N SER A 269 -0.94 4.73 15.53
CA SER A 269 -0.45 3.41 15.16
C SER A 269 0.47 3.45 13.93
N THR A 270 0.22 4.34 12.97
CA THR A 270 1.09 4.48 11.78
C THR A 270 2.42 5.16 12.09
N ASP A 271 2.50 5.98 13.14
CA ASP A 271 3.74 6.64 13.54
C ASP A 271 4.80 5.63 14.02
N GLU A 272 4.38 4.54 14.68
CA GLU A 272 5.27 3.45 15.09
C GLU A 272 5.91 2.74 13.88
N TYR A 273 5.11 2.38 12.86
CA TYR A 273 5.65 1.76 11.63
C TYR A 273 6.61 2.70 10.91
N ARG A 274 6.28 4.00 10.84
CA ARG A 274 7.17 5.00 10.26
C ARG A 274 8.49 5.08 11.03
N TRP A 275 8.42 5.15 12.36
CA TRP A 275 9.61 5.21 13.22
C TRP A 275 10.51 3.99 13.04
N ILE A 276 9.95 2.78 12.98
CA ILE A 276 10.72 1.55 12.74
C ILE A 276 11.43 1.61 11.38
N LEU A 277 10.72 2.00 10.32
CA LEU A 277 11.31 2.12 8.99
C LEU A 277 12.39 3.22 8.92
N ASP A 278 12.17 4.36 9.58
CA ASP A 278 13.14 5.45 9.71
C ASP A 278 14.41 5.00 10.44
N SER A 279 14.23 4.34 11.59
CA SER A 279 15.33 3.82 12.41
C SER A 279 16.14 2.77 11.67
N LEU A 280 15.48 1.83 11.00
CA LEU A 280 16.14 0.79 10.21
C LEU A 280 16.96 1.40 9.06
N SER A 281 16.37 2.34 8.34
CA SER A 281 17.02 3.02 7.23
C SER A 281 18.21 3.87 7.67
N ALA A 282 18.11 4.56 8.81
CA ALA A 282 19.18 5.38 9.35
C ALA A 282 20.38 4.56 9.83
N GLN A 283 20.15 3.33 10.28
CA GLN A 283 21.20 2.38 10.69
C GLN A 283 21.75 1.55 9.53
N SER A 284 21.02 1.50 8.40
CA SER A 284 21.46 0.80 7.20
C SER A 284 22.42 1.66 6.37
N PRO A 285 23.30 1.03 5.56
CA PRO A 285 24.13 1.74 4.58
C PRO A 285 23.33 2.70 3.69
N SER A 286 23.96 3.79 3.28
CA SER A 286 23.38 4.73 2.32
C SER A 286 22.92 4.03 1.03
N PRO A 287 22.01 4.61 0.23
CA PRO A 287 21.61 4.01 -1.05
C PRO A 287 22.78 3.67 -1.97
N ALA A 288 23.82 4.52 -2.01
CA ALA A 288 25.03 4.26 -2.79
C ALA A 288 25.81 3.04 -2.26
N ALA A 289 26.05 2.98 -0.95
CA ALA A 289 26.73 1.82 -0.34
C ALA A 289 25.90 0.53 -0.42
N SER A 290 24.56 0.64 -0.37
CA SER A 290 23.65 -0.49 -0.59
C SER A 290 23.73 -1.02 -2.02
N ARG A 291 23.96 -0.16 -3.01
CA ARG A 291 24.21 -0.56 -4.39
C ARG A 291 25.49 -1.39 -4.51
N ASP A 292 26.54 -1.05 -3.76
CA ASP A 292 27.76 -1.86 -3.70
C ASP A 292 27.47 -3.26 -3.13
N LEU A 293 26.66 -3.36 -2.06
CA LEU A 293 26.21 -4.64 -1.50
C LEU A 293 25.41 -5.49 -2.52
N LEU A 294 24.53 -4.88 -3.30
CA LEU A 294 23.82 -5.56 -4.39
C LEU A 294 24.78 -6.07 -5.47
N TRP A 295 25.82 -5.29 -5.79
CA TRP A 295 26.87 -5.69 -6.73
C TRP A 295 27.70 -6.87 -6.22
N GLU A 296 28.09 -6.86 -4.95
CA GLU A 296 28.81 -7.99 -4.33
C GLU A 296 27.94 -9.25 -4.28
N ALA A 297 26.66 -9.12 -3.94
CA ALA A 297 25.71 -10.23 -4.02
C ALA A 297 25.60 -10.76 -5.46
N LEU A 298 25.53 -9.89 -6.48
CA LEU A 298 25.46 -10.30 -7.89
C LEU A 298 26.69 -11.11 -8.31
N LYS A 299 27.90 -10.70 -7.90
CA LYS A 299 29.15 -11.42 -8.17
C LYS A 299 29.15 -12.81 -7.53
N ARG A 300 28.62 -12.95 -6.30
CA ARG A 300 28.50 -14.24 -5.61
C ARG A 300 27.72 -15.26 -6.42
N TYR A 301 26.64 -14.84 -7.10
CA TYR A 301 25.87 -15.72 -7.99
C TYR A 301 26.46 -15.87 -9.41
N GLY A 302 27.56 -15.17 -9.73
CA GLY A 302 28.28 -15.28 -11.01
C GLY A 302 29.47 -16.25 -10.99
N GLY A 303 30.05 -16.52 -9.82
CA GLY A 303 31.08 -17.55 -9.65
C GLY A 303 30.44 -18.92 -9.47
N GLY A 304 30.81 -19.91 -10.28
CA GLY A 304 30.28 -21.29 -10.23
C GLY A 304 30.66 -22.10 -8.98
N GLY A 305 30.74 -21.48 -7.80
CA GLY A 305 30.95 -22.13 -6.52
C GLY A 305 29.64 -22.25 -5.73
N PRO A 306 29.51 -23.26 -4.85
CA PRO A 306 28.34 -23.38 -3.99
C PRO A 306 28.22 -22.14 -3.09
N VAL A 307 27.00 -21.61 -2.97
CA VAL A 307 26.64 -20.69 -1.90
C VAL A 307 26.61 -21.53 -0.62
N VAL A 308 27.64 -21.42 0.21
CA VAL A 308 27.75 -22.09 1.51
C VAL A 308 27.07 -21.23 2.58
#